data_AF-A0A7C5N5T5-F1
#
_entry.id   AF-A0A7C5N5T5-F1
#
_cell.length_a   1.000
_cell.length_b   1.000
_cell.length_c   1.000
_cell.angle_alpha   90.00
_cell.angle_beta   90.00
_cell.angle_gamma   90.00
#
_symmetry.space_group_name_H-M   'P 1'
#
loop_
_entity.id
_entity.type
_entity.pdbx_description
1 polymer ?
#
loop_
_entity_poly.entity_id
_entity_poly.type
_entity_poly.pdbx_seq_one_letter_code
_entity_poly.pdbx_strand_id
1 'polypeptide(L)'
;MTAEHLFRRYFLPLYPPEVRGDLAKARTIDANPAGNPKILEQLDAIAATFVKVAPQALGRDDLELDYSDASVHRLARALDRETRDALITEVENLGEVPPIVHLVTHGAVYVGACVVRNHGGTWKVRSPLWESLIELDSRAGTGDLAVFQWWLKALGDEEIDDNRLADRYRQNVEVPRASPEELPVIADPDRKLPRLKKVRYDTLFKYIKAHIPELRDLGEHFPSPERLEEMAFDYLDFTLLGGGRMLLMHGPADRGVHLFWLDASGFAASAYYPADAFPGPVVRHEGDKLRVHVCMLGAPRVHEMLWWGPATT
;
A
#
# COMPACT_ATOMS: atom_id res chain seq x y z
N MET A 1 -2.41 -5.48 23.16
CA MET A 1 -2.90 -6.49 22.20
C MET A 1 -2.00 -6.48 20.96
N THR A 2 -1.15 -7.50 20.78
CA THR A 2 -0.31 -7.64 19.57
C THR A 2 -1.00 -8.54 18.53
N ALA A 3 -0.58 -8.46 17.26
CA ALA A 3 -1.05 -9.35 16.20
C ALA A 3 -0.84 -10.84 16.55
N GLU A 4 0.30 -11.15 17.16
CA GLU A 4 0.61 -12.51 17.63
C GLU A 4 -0.32 -12.95 18.76
N HIS A 5 -0.64 -12.06 19.70
CA HIS A 5 -1.59 -12.37 20.77
C HIS A 5 -3.00 -12.62 20.21
N LEU A 6 -3.47 -11.79 19.28
CA LEU A 6 -4.75 -11.98 18.57
C LEU A 6 -4.79 -13.36 17.91
N PHE A 7 -3.76 -13.68 17.12
CA PHE A 7 -3.62 -14.97 16.44
C PHE A 7 -3.69 -16.15 17.42
N ARG A 8 -2.81 -16.16 18.43
CA ARG A 8 -2.68 -17.29 19.37
C ARG A 8 -3.94 -17.50 20.19
N ARG A 9 -4.62 -16.41 20.58
CA ARG A 9 -5.78 -16.47 21.46
C ARG A 9 -7.07 -16.83 20.73
N TYR A 10 -7.32 -16.23 19.57
CA TYR A 10 -8.63 -16.30 18.92
C TYR A 10 -8.66 -17.16 17.66
N PHE A 11 -7.55 -17.22 16.92
CA PHE A 11 -7.53 -17.91 15.62
C PHE A 11 -6.92 -19.30 15.71
N LEU A 12 -5.74 -19.44 16.32
CA LEU A 12 -5.03 -20.71 16.44
C LEU A 12 -5.89 -21.86 17.03
N PRO A 13 -6.76 -21.63 18.04
CA PRO A 13 -7.64 -22.67 18.57
C PRO A 13 -8.70 -23.18 17.57
N LEU A 14 -8.92 -22.47 16.46
CA LEU A 14 -9.88 -22.85 15.41
C LEU A 14 -9.21 -23.57 14.24
N TYR A 15 -7.89 -23.70 14.26
CA TYR A 15 -7.16 -24.41 13.21
C TYR A 15 -7.41 -25.92 13.36
N PRO A 16 -7.55 -26.66 12.26
CA PRO A 16 -7.63 -28.12 12.33
C PRO A 16 -6.43 -28.70 13.12
N PRO A 17 -6.62 -29.76 13.93
CA PRO A 17 -5.56 -30.31 14.79
C PRO A 17 -4.26 -30.64 14.05
N GLU A 18 -4.37 -31.19 12.84
CA GLU A 18 -3.26 -31.54 11.96
C GLU A 18 -2.51 -30.32 11.44
N VAL A 19 -3.21 -29.22 11.18
CA VAL A 19 -2.63 -27.94 10.76
C VAL A 19 -1.92 -27.29 11.95
N ARG A 20 -2.55 -27.32 13.14
CA ARG A 20 -1.97 -26.76 14.37
C ARG A 20 -0.68 -27.45 14.78
N GLY A 21 -0.56 -28.76 14.53
CA GLY A 21 0.65 -29.54 14.82
C GLY A 21 1.87 -29.15 13.99
N ASP A 22 1.68 -28.61 12.78
CA ASP A 22 2.76 -28.17 11.89
C ASP A 22 2.30 -27.04 10.95
N LEU A 23 2.21 -25.82 11.49
CA LEU A 23 1.79 -24.63 10.75
C LEU A 23 2.72 -24.31 9.57
N ALA A 24 4.02 -24.53 9.74
CA ALA A 24 5.02 -24.23 8.73
C ALA A 24 4.76 -25.08 7.47
N LYS A 25 4.57 -26.39 7.65
CA LYS A 25 4.21 -27.29 6.55
C LYS A 25 2.88 -26.91 5.93
N ALA A 26 1.84 -26.69 6.73
CA ALA A 26 0.51 -26.37 6.22
C ALA A 26 0.50 -25.10 5.35
N ARG A 27 1.30 -24.08 5.72
CA ARG A 27 1.46 -22.83 4.95
C ARG A 27 2.24 -22.98 3.65
N THR A 28 2.83 -24.14 3.38
CA THR A 28 3.51 -24.44 2.10
C THR A 28 2.68 -25.29 1.15
N ILE A 29 1.64 -25.99 1.64
CA ILE A 29 0.78 -26.88 0.84
C ILE A 29 -0.43 -26.13 0.28
N ASP A 30 -0.63 -26.17 -1.04
CA ASP A 30 -1.88 -25.74 -1.66
C ASP A 30 -2.97 -26.77 -1.31
N ALA A 31 -4.05 -26.31 -0.70
CA ALA A 31 -5.20 -27.12 -0.32
C ALA A 31 -6.16 -27.38 -1.51
N ASN A 32 -5.95 -26.70 -2.65
CA ASN A 32 -6.69 -26.92 -3.88
C ASN A 32 -5.79 -27.19 -5.09
N PRO A 33 -4.87 -28.18 -5.04
CA PRO A 33 -3.86 -28.39 -6.08
C PRO A 33 -4.45 -28.80 -7.44
N ALA A 34 -5.69 -29.31 -7.44
CA ALA A 34 -6.42 -29.68 -8.66
C ALA A 34 -7.31 -28.55 -9.21
N GLY A 35 -7.30 -27.37 -8.60
CA GLY A 35 -8.10 -26.22 -9.05
C GLY A 35 -9.61 -26.49 -9.03
N ASN A 36 -10.12 -27.16 -7.99
CA ASN A 36 -11.54 -27.44 -7.86
C ASN A 36 -12.35 -26.13 -7.80
N PRO A 37 -13.24 -25.85 -8.77
CA PRO A 37 -13.97 -24.59 -8.85
C PRO A 37 -14.91 -24.38 -7.66
N LYS A 38 -15.42 -25.46 -7.04
CA LYS A 38 -16.32 -25.36 -5.88
C LYS A 38 -15.68 -24.70 -4.66
N ILE A 39 -14.36 -24.84 -4.50
CA ILE A 39 -13.63 -24.20 -3.39
C ILE A 39 -13.49 -22.70 -3.66
N LEU A 40 -13.30 -22.32 -4.93
CA LEU A 40 -13.24 -20.91 -5.32
C LEU A 40 -14.63 -20.26 -5.20
N GLU A 41 -15.69 -20.96 -5.61
CA GLU A 41 -17.09 -20.53 -5.39
C GLU A 41 -17.40 -20.32 -3.90
N GLN A 42 -16.81 -21.13 -3.01
CA GLN A 42 -16.93 -20.93 -1.56
C GLN A 42 -16.24 -19.65 -1.09
N LEU A 43 -15.06 -19.31 -1.62
CA LEU A 43 -14.38 -18.05 -1.30
C LEU A 43 -15.24 -16.85 -1.75
N ASP A 44 -15.82 -16.92 -2.95
CA ASP A 44 -16.74 -15.90 -3.47
C ASP A 44 -18.00 -15.76 -2.59
N ALA A 45 -18.57 -16.88 -2.15
CA ALA A 45 -19.74 -16.89 -1.26
C ALA A 45 -19.42 -16.31 0.13
N ILE A 46 -18.21 -16.54 0.66
CA ILE A 46 -17.74 -15.94 1.92
C ILE A 46 -17.60 -14.42 1.74
N ALA A 47 -16.98 -13.96 0.66
CA ALA A 47 -16.85 -12.53 0.38
C ALA A 47 -18.22 -11.85 0.22
N ALA A 48 -19.16 -12.50 -0.47
CA ALA A 48 -20.53 -12.00 -0.64
C ALA A 48 -21.32 -11.95 0.68
N THR A 49 -21.05 -12.88 1.60
CA THR A 49 -21.60 -12.82 2.95
C THR A 49 -21.01 -11.66 3.72
N PHE A 50 -19.70 -11.44 3.63
CA PHE A 50 -19.00 -10.35 4.32
C PHE A 50 -19.59 -8.98 3.99
N VAL A 51 -19.84 -8.71 2.70
CA VAL A 51 -20.48 -7.46 2.23
C VAL A 51 -21.76 -7.13 2.98
N LYS A 52 -22.56 -8.15 3.32
CA LYS A 52 -23.87 -7.98 3.97
C LYS A 52 -23.75 -7.78 5.48
N VAL A 53 -22.77 -8.39 6.13
CA VAL A 53 -22.67 -8.46 7.60
C VAL A 53 -21.69 -7.46 8.18
N ALA A 54 -20.67 -7.04 7.41
CA ALA A 54 -19.63 -6.14 7.88
C ALA A 54 -20.15 -4.76 8.34
N PRO A 55 -21.10 -4.09 7.64
CA PRO A 55 -21.64 -2.80 8.09
C PRO A 55 -22.23 -2.88 9.51
N GLN A 56 -23.04 -3.90 9.76
CA GLN A 56 -23.64 -4.14 11.07
C GLN A 56 -22.59 -4.50 12.12
N ALA A 57 -21.65 -5.40 11.79
CA ALA A 57 -20.60 -5.83 12.70
C ALA A 57 -19.64 -4.70 13.10
N LEU A 58 -19.46 -3.71 12.22
CA LEU A 58 -18.60 -2.55 12.46
C LEU A 58 -19.35 -1.34 13.02
N GLY A 59 -20.68 -1.42 13.18
CA GLY A 59 -21.50 -0.28 13.59
C GLY A 59 -21.43 0.90 12.61
N ARG A 60 -21.42 0.60 11.30
CA ARG A 60 -21.31 1.56 10.19
C ARG A 60 -22.34 1.22 9.11
N ASP A 61 -23.59 1.62 9.31
CA ASP A 61 -24.68 1.31 8.36
C ASP A 61 -24.48 1.95 6.97
N ASP A 62 -23.63 2.98 6.88
CA ASP A 62 -23.23 3.67 5.64
C ASP A 62 -22.00 3.04 4.97
N LEU A 63 -21.44 1.96 5.51
CA LEU A 63 -20.29 1.28 4.93
C LEU A 63 -20.69 0.49 3.67
N GLU A 64 -20.38 1.05 2.50
CA GLU A 64 -20.61 0.39 1.22
C GLU A 64 -19.39 -0.45 0.77
N LEU A 65 -19.59 -1.76 0.66
CA LEU A 65 -18.60 -2.73 0.17
C LEU A 65 -19.00 -3.24 -1.23
N ASP A 66 -18.35 -2.71 -2.26
CA ASP A 66 -18.70 -2.91 -3.69
C ASP A 66 -17.62 -3.68 -4.48
N TYR A 67 -16.64 -4.27 -3.79
CA TYR A 67 -15.45 -4.92 -4.34
C TYR A 67 -14.44 -4.01 -5.05
N SER A 68 -14.63 -2.70 -5.10
CA SER A 68 -13.62 -1.77 -5.64
C SER A 68 -12.43 -1.60 -4.71
N ASP A 69 -11.33 -1.05 -5.21
CA ASP A 69 -10.20 -0.66 -4.36
C ASP A 69 -10.66 0.34 -3.27
N ALA A 70 -11.52 1.29 -3.64
CA ALA A 70 -12.11 2.25 -2.70
C ALA A 70 -12.90 1.58 -1.57
N SER A 71 -13.52 0.41 -1.81
CA SER A 71 -14.18 -0.34 -0.74
C SER A 71 -13.22 -0.87 0.31
N VAL A 72 -12.00 -1.27 -0.09
CA VAL A 72 -10.96 -1.73 0.85
C VAL A 72 -10.48 -0.55 1.69
N HIS A 73 -10.35 0.64 1.10
CA HIS A 73 -10.04 1.87 1.82
C HIS A 73 -11.13 2.27 2.82
N ARG A 74 -12.41 2.20 2.43
CA ARG A 74 -13.55 2.44 3.34
C ARG A 74 -13.57 1.43 4.47
N LEU A 75 -13.36 0.15 4.15
CA LEU A 75 -13.28 -0.92 5.14
C LEU A 75 -12.15 -0.68 6.15
N ALA A 76 -10.95 -0.36 5.69
CA ALA A 76 -9.80 -0.08 6.55
C ALA A 76 -10.08 1.08 7.50
N ARG A 77 -10.73 2.16 7.04
CA ARG A 77 -11.13 3.31 7.87
C ARG A 77 -12.22 2.99 8.88
N ALA A 78 -13.04 1.98 8.62
CA ALA A 78 -14.05 1.51 9.56
C ALA A 78 -13.47 0.61 10.67
N LEU A 79 -12.20 0.20 10.55
CA LEU A 79 -11.50 -0.52 11.61
C LEU A 79 -10.89 0.49 12.57
N ASP A 80 -11.41 0.50 13.79
CA ASP A 80 -10.84 1.29 14.88
C ASP A 80 -10.73 0.45 16.16
N ARG A 81 -10.00 1.02 17.12
CA ARG A 81 -9.71 0.38 18.40
C ARG A 81 -10.97 0.03 19.18
N GLU A 82 -11.96 0.93 19.18
CA GLU A 82 -13.21 0.77 19.91
C GLU A 82 -14.02 -0.40 19.36
N THR A 83 -14.23 -0.45 18.05
CA THR A 83 -14.95 -1.54 17.37
C THR A 83 -14.23 -2.87 17.55
N ARG A 84 -12.89 -2.91 17.42
CA ARG A 84 -12.13 -4.14 17.69
C ARG A 84 -12.34 -4.64 19.11
N ASP A 85 -12.21 -3.76 20.11
CA ASP A 85 -12.30 -4.15 21.52
C ASP A 85 -13.73 -4.58 21.89
N ALA A 86 -14.75 -3.97 21.28
CA ALA A 86 -16.15 -4.41 21.38
C ALA A 86 -16.35 -5.83 20.83
N LEU A 87 -15.86 -6.10 19.61
CA LEU A 87 -15.94 -7.42 18.97
C LEU A 87 -15.16 -8.52 19.69
N ILE A 88 -14.18 -8.15 20.53
CA ILE A 88 -13.47 -9.07 21.42
C ILE A 88 -14.27 -9.33 22.70
N THR A 89 -14.93 -8.31 23.25
CA THR A 89 -15.59 -8.36 24.55
C THR A 89 -16.96 -9.04 24.52
N GLU A 90 -17.63 -9.07 23.36
CA GLU A 90 -18.97 -9.66 23.15
C GLU A 90 -19.06 -11.19 23.47
N VAL A 91 -17.98 -11.82 23.93
CA VAL A 91 -17.75 -13.28 23.85
C VAL A 91 -17.35 -13.93 25.16
N GLU A 92 -17.31 -13.20 26.27
CA GLU A 92 -16.97 -13.84 27.55
C GLU A 92 -18.08 -14.76 28.11
N ASN A 93 -19.20 -14.89 27.40
CA ASN A 93 -20.28 -15.79 27.75
C ASN A 93 -20.59 -16.74 26.56
N LEU A 94 -20.60 -18.05 26.79
CA LEU A 94 -21.21 -19.13 25.97
C LEU A 94 -20.33 -20.03 25.08
N GLY A 95 -19.01 -19.87 25.01
CA GLY A 95 -18.17 -20.80 24.21
C GLY A 95 -18.39 -20.68 22.70
N GLU A 96 -18.95 -19.56 22.26
CA GLU A 96 -19.11 -19.21 20.85
C GLU A 96 -17.79 -18.62 20.30
N VAL A 97 -17.64 -18.68 18.97
CA VAL A 97 -16.50 -18.08 18.28
C VAL A 97 -16.65 -16.56 18.34
N PRO A 98 -15.62 -15.82 18.78
CA PRO A 98 -15.67 -14.36 18.84
C PRO A 98 -16.09 -13.70 17.52
N PRO A 99 -16.96 -12.67 17.52
CA PRO A 99 -17.29 -11.88 16.33
C PRO A 99 -16.06 -11.35 15.60
N ILE A 100 -15.00 -11.00 16.32
CA ILE A 100 -13.72 -10.58 15.71
C ILE A 100 -13.11 -11.66 14.79
N VAL A 101 -13.31 -12.95 15.09
CA VAL A 101 -12.84 -14.03 14.22
C VAL A 101 -13.64 -14.04 12.93
N HIS A 102 -14.97 -13.93 13.00
CA HIS A 102 -15.82 -13.87 11.80
C HIS A 102 -15.47 -12.67 10.93
N LEU A 103 -15.33 -11.48 11.53
CA LEU A 103 -14.92 -10.27 10.84
C LEU A 103 -13.59 -10.47 10.10
N VAL A 104 -12.56 -10.96 10.79
CA VAL A 104 -11.22 -11.09 10.20
C VAL A 104 -11.16 -12.19 9.15
N THR A 105 -11.72 -13.37 9.42
CA THR A 105 -11.65 -14.50 8.48
C THR A 105 -12.41 -14.22 7.19
N HIS A 106 -13.57 -13.58 7.28
CA HIS A 106 -14.38 -13.23 6.11
C HIS A 106 -13.84 -11.97 5.42
N GLY A 107 -13.36 -10.99 6.19
CA GLY A 107 -12.73 -9.78 5.68
C GLY A 107 -11.44 -10.07 4.92
N ALA A 108 -10.64 -11.06 5.35
CA ALA A 108 -9.46 -11.50 4.62
C ALA A 108 -9.83 -12.08 3.24
N VAL A 109 -10.90 -12.88 3.19
CA VAL A 109 -11.42 -13.44 1.93
C VAL A 109 -12.00 -12.34 1.04
N TYR A 110 -12.75 -11.38 1.59
CA TYR A 110 -13.27 -10.23 0.86
C TYR A 110 -12.16 -9.39 0.23
N VAL A 111 -11.15 -8.99 1.00
CA VAL A 111 -10.02 -8.20 0.48
C VAL A 111 -9.27 -9.00 -0.59
N GLY A 112 -9.06 -10.31 -0.41
CA GLY A 112 -8.50 -11.17 -1.44
C GLY A 112 -9.35 -11.23 -2.72
N ALA A 113 -10.68 -11.27 -2.59
CA ALA A 113 -11.60 -11.24 -3.72
C ALA A 113 -11.51 -9.91 -4.50
N CYS A 114 -11.31 -8.77 -3.82
CA CYS A 114 -11.04 -7.49 -4.48
C CYS A 114 -9.77 -7.56 -5.35
N VAL A 115 -8.69 -8.17 -4.84
CA VAL A 115 -7.44 -8.36 -5.62
C VAL A 115 -7.67 -9.24 -6.84
N VAL A 116 -8.30 -10.40 -6.65
CA VAL A 116 -8.56 -11.35 -7.74
C VAL A 116 -9.42 -10.70 -8.83
N ARG A 117 -10.48 -10.00 -8.43
CA ARG A 117 -11.46 -9.42 -9.35
C ARG A 117 -10.93 -8.22 -10.14
N ASN A 118 -10.19 -7.31 -9.48
CA ASN A 118 -9.78 -6.05 -10.08
C ASN A 118 -8.37 -6.09 -10.65
N HIS A 119 -7.50 -6.94 -10.09
CA HIS A 119 -6.06 -6.91 -10.36
C HIS A 119 -5.52 -8.19 -10.99
N GLY A 120 -6.38 -9.20 -11.19
CA GLY A 120 -6.01 -10.46 -11.85
C GLY A 120 -5.18 -11.40 -10.99
N GLY A 121 -5.26 -11.25 -9.65
CA GLY A 121 -4.62 -12.20 -8.73
C GLY A 121 -5.22 -13.60 -8.82
N THR A 122 -4.46 -14.61 -8.38
CA THR A 122 -4.90 -16.01 -8.34
C THR A 122 -4.86 -16.54 -6.91
N TRP A 123 -5.93 -17.22 -6.48
CA TRP A 123 -5.98 -17.86 -5.17
C TRP A 123 -5.00 -19.03 -5.07
N LYS A 124 -4.12 -18.99 -4.06
CA LYS A 124 -3.40 -20.16 -3.53
C LYS A 124 -4.10 -20.61 -2.27
N VAL A 125 -4.97 -21.60 -2.42
CA VAL A 125 -5.89 -22.00 -1.35
C VAL A 125 -5.11 -22.67 -0.22
N ARG A 126 -5.43 -22.31 1.03
CA ARG A 126 -4.88 -22.96 2.22
C ARG A 126 -5.99 -23.58 3.07
N SER A 127 -5.60 -24.41 4.02
CA SER A 127 -6.47 -24.89 5.09
C SER A 127 -5.93 -24.35 6.42
N PRO A 128 -6.71 -23.55 7.16
CA PRO A 128 -8.07 -23.07 6.85
C PRO A 128 -8.13 -22.05 5.70
N LEU A 129 -9.31 -21.89 5.08
CA LEU A 129 -9.50 -21.06 3.87
C LEU A 129 -9.09 -19.60 4.05
N TRP A 130 -9.23 -19.02 5.23
CA TRP A 130 -8.84 -17.63 5.48
C TRP A 130 -7.31 -17.42 5.46
N GLU A 131 -6.49 -18.47 5.58
CA GLU A 131 -5.02 -18.39 5.38
C GLU A 131 -4.64 -18.43 3.88
N SER A 132 -5.62 -18.52 2.97
CA SER A 132 -5.35 -18.51 1.53
C SER A 132 -4.58 -17.27 1.12
N LEU A 133 -3.63 -17.46 0.21
CA LEU A 133 -2.81 -16.38 -0.33
C LEU A 133 -3.37 -15.98 -1.69
N ILE A 134 -3.00 -14.79 -2.15
CA ILE A 134 -3.26 -14.36 -3.52
C ILE A 134 -1.90 -14.19 -4.19
N GLU A 135 -1.60 -15.03 -5.17
CA GLU A 135 -0.46 -14.82 -6.06
C GLU A 135 -0.81 -13.68 -7.01
N LEU A 136 0.05 -12.67 -7.07
CA LEU A 136 -0.14 -11.51 -7.94
C LEU A 136 1.13 -11.27 -8.76
N ASP A 137 0.96 -11.33 -10.08
CA ASP A 137 1.98 -10.94 -11.05
C ASP A 137 1.84 -9.45 -11.38
N SER A 138 2.95 -8.72 -11.29
CA SER A 138 2.97 -7.28 -11.50
C SER A 138 4.31 -6.80 -12.09
N ARG A 139 4.41 -5.51 -12.40
CA ARG A 139 5.69 -4.89 -12.81
C ARG A 139 6.71 -4.84 -11.67
N ALA A 140 6.27 -4.92 -10.42
CA ALA A 140 7.15 -5.07 -9.27
C ALA A 140 7.69 -6.51 -9.10
N GLY A 141 7.15 -7.47 -9.86
CA GLY A 141 7.44 -8.89 -9.76
C GLY A 141 6.22 -9.71 -9.33
N THR A 142 6.46 -11.00 -9.08
CA THR A 142 5.47 -11.96 -8.57
C THR A 142 5.59 -12.06 -7.06
N GLY A 143 4.45 -12.03 -6.35
CA GLY A 143 4.43 -12.18 -4.89
C GLY A 143 3.15 -12.83 -4.37
N ASP A 144 3.26 -13.46 -3.20
CA ASP A 144 2.13 -14.04 -2.48
C ASP A 144 1.63 -13.08 -1.39
N LEU A 145 0.38 -12.65 -1.52
CA LEU A 145 -0.27 -11.71 -0.61
C LEU A 145 -0.93 -12.46 0.55
N ALA A 146 -0.35 -12.34 1.74
CA ALA A 146 -0.89 -12.92 2.98
C ALA A 146 -1.92 -11.99 3.65
N VAL A 147 -3.07 -11.81 3.01
CA VAL A 147 -4.10 -10.83 3.42
C VAL A 147 -4.57 -11.04 4.87
N PHE A 148 -4.72 -12.28 5.33
CA PHE A 148 -5.05 -12.56 6.73
C PHE A 148 -4.01 -12.02 7.71
N GLN A 149 -2.73 -12.08 7.36
CA GLN A 149 -1.66 -11.50 8.19
C GLN A 149 -1.71 -9.97 8.17
N TRP A 150 -2.17 -9.35 7.07
CA TRP A 150 -2.39 -7.91 7.02
C TRP A 150 -3.48 -7.47 8.00
N TRP A 151 -4.59 -8.22 8.07
CA TRP A 151 -5.65 -7.98 9.04
C TRP A 151 -5.18 -8.10 10.49
N LEU A 152 -4.46 -9.17 10.83
CA LEU A 152 -3.97 -9.36 12.20
C LEU A 152 -3.03 -8.24 12.64
N LYS A 153 -2.16 -7.76 11.73
CA LYS A 153 -1.26 -6.63 11.99
C LYS A 153 -2.03 -5.33 12.13
N ALA A 154 -2.94 -5.04 11.18
CA ALA A 154 -3.76 -3.84 11.22
C ALA A 154 -4.64 -3.76 12.47
N LEU A 155 -5.03 -4.88 13.08
CA LEU A 155 -5.79 -4.89 14.34
C LEU A 155 -4.91 -4.84 15.59
N GLY A 156 -3.58 -4.86 15.47
CA GLY A 156 -2.65 -4.72 16.59
C GLY A 156 -2.66 -3.31 17.17
N ASP A 157 -2.36 -3.18 18.46
CA ASP A 157 -2.34 -1.87 19.14
C ASP A 157 -1.38 -0.85 18.51
N GLU A 158 -0.34 -1.32 17.84
CA GLU A 158 0.67 -0.50 17.17
C GLU A 158 0.16 0.13 15.86
N GLU A 159 -0.91 -0.41 15.26
CA GLU A 159 -1.28 -0.10 13.88
C GLU A 159 -2.76 0.26 13.67
N ILE A 160 -3.63 -0.04 14.63
CA ILE A 160 -5.09 0.03 14.43
C ILE A 160 -5.62 1.42 14.09
N ASP A 161 -4.96 2.47 14.56
CA ASP A 161 -5.39 3.85 14.35
C ASP A 161 -4.76 4.46 13.07
N ASP A 162 -3.93 3.70 12.33
CA ASP A 162 -3.11 4.17 11.20
C ASP A 162 -3.62 3.71 9.81
N ASN A 163 -4.81 3.09 9.71
CA ASN A 163 -5.34 2.56 8.44
C ASN A 163 -4.42 1.55 7.71
N ARG A 164 -3.53 0.84 8.42
CA ARG A 164 -2.46 0.00 7.82
C ARG A 164 -2.94 -1.11 6.90
N LEU A 165 -4.22 -1.49 6.95
CA LEU A 165 -4.80 -2.42 5.99
C LEU A 165 -4.86 -1.81 4.58
N ALA A 166 -5.31 -0.55 4.47
CA ALA A 166 -5.33 0.20 3.22
C ALA A 166 -3.92 0.44 2.69
N ASP A 167 -2.96 0.79 3.55
CA ASP A 167 -1.56 1.00 3.16
C ASP A 167 -0.98 -0.24 2.49
N ARG A 168 -1.21 -1.42 3.09
CA ARG A 168 -0.74 -2.69 2.55
C ARG A 168 -1.42 -3.04 1.24
N TYR A 169 -2.72 -2.79 1.13
CA TYR A 169 -3.44 -3.00 -0.11
C TYR A 169 -2.88 -2.10 -1.21
N ARG A 170 -2.72 -0.80 -0.95
CA ARG A 170 -2.13 0.15 -1.89
C ARG A 170 -0.71 -0.25 -2.30
N GLN A 171 0.13 -0.63 -1.34
CA GLN A 171 1.53 -0.98 -1.55
C GLN A 171 1.73 -2.26 -2.35
N ASN A 172 0.94 -3.28 -2.08
CA ASN A 172 1.17 -4.59 -2.66
C ASN A 172 0.23 -4.90 -3.83
N VAL A 173 -0.81 -4.08 -4.04
CA VAL A 173 -1.82 -4.29 -5.08
C VAL A 173 -1.90 -3.10 -6.02
N GLU A 174 -2.41 -1.95 -5.54
CA GLU A 174 -2.72 -0.81 -6.41
C GLU A 174 -1.48 -0.25 -7.12
N VAL A 175 -0.41 0.02 -6.39
CA VAL A 175 0.80 0.60 -6.98
C VAL A 175 1.48 -0.37 -7.96
N PRO A 176 1.73 -1.65 -7.63
CA PRO A 176 2.32 -2.59 -8.57
C PRO A 176 1.49 -2.85 -9.83
N ARG A 177 0.16 -2.69 -9.75
CA ARG A 177 -0.81 -2.96 -10.82
C ARG A 177 -1.35 -1.70 -11.50
N ALA A 178 -0.86 -0.53 -11.12
CA ALA A 178 -1.20 0.71 -11.80
C ALA A 178 -0.80 0.65 -13.29
N SER A 179 -1.51 1.41 -14.12
CA SER A 179 -1.25 1.58 -15.56
C SER A 179 -0.65 2.96 -15.86
N PRO A 180 0.58 3.25 -15.41
CA PRO A 180 1.17 4.58 -15.53
C PRO A 180 1.43 5.01 -16.99
N GLU A 181 1.40 4.10 -17.94
CA GLU A 181 1.47 4.36 -19.38
C GLU A 181 0.23 5.10 -19.93
N GLU A 182 -0.90 4.98 -19.23
CA GLU A 182 -2.15 5.67 -19.57
C GLU A 182 -2.13 7.13 -19.12
N LEU A 183 -1.15 7.54 -18.30
CA LEU A 183 -0.98 8.92 -17.89
C LEU A 183 -0.70 9.82 -19.10
N PRO A 184 -1.25 11.04 -19.13
CA PRO A 184 -0.96 12.01 -20.18
C PRO A 184 0.52 12.37 -20.22
N VAL A 185 1.06 12.56 -21.43
CA VAL A 185 2.41 13.10 -21.62
C VAL A 185 2.42 14.59 -21.26
N ILE A 186 3.29 14.97 -20.33
CA ILE A 186 3.46 16.37 -19.85
C ILE A 186 4.68 17.06 -20.44
N ALA A 187 5.63 16.33 -21.02
CA ALA A 187 6.78 16.92 -21.72
C ALA A 187 7.41 15.92 -22.69
N ASP A 188 8.20 16.45 -23.62
CA ASP A 188 9.11 15.62 -24.42
C ASP A 188 10.14 14.92 -23.49
N PRO A 189 10.30 13.59 -23.54
CA PRO A 189 11.23 12.86 -22.66
C PRO A 189 12.70 13.31 -22.79
N ASP A 190 13.10 13.87 -23.94
CA ASP A 190 14.46 14.37 -24.17
C ASP A 190 14.61 15.85 -23.76
N ARG A 191 13.56 16.46 -23.20
CA ARG A 191 13.58 17.86 -22.75
C ARG A 191 14.60 18.03 -21.61
N LYS A 192 15.55 18.94 -21.82
CA LYS A 192 16.58 19.26 -20.83
C LYS A 192 16.00 20.14 -19.71
N LEU A 193 16.07 19.65 -18.48
CA LEU A 193 15.62 20.33 -17.28
C LEU A 193 16.83 20.69 -16.40
N PRO A 194 17.29 21.96 -16.40
CA PRO A 194 18.47 22.36 -15.62
C PRO A 194 18.20 22.38 -14.12
N ARG A 195 19.20 22.00 -13.32
CA ARG A 195 19.15 22.06 -11.85
C ARG A 195 18.73 23.44 -11.33
N LEU A 196 17.82 23.46 -10.36
CA LEU A 196 17.44 24.67 -9.61
C LEU A 196 18.26 24.78 -8.32
N LYS A 197 19.20 25.72 -8.25
CA LYS A 197 20.11 25.89 -7.09
C LYS A 197 19.57 26.73 -5.94
N LYS A 198 18.61 27.62 -6.20
CA LYS A 198 17.99 28.48 -5.18
C LYS A 198 16.53 28.11 -5.08
N VAL A 199 16.25 27.14 -4.22
CA VAL A 199 14.91 26.55 -4.11
C VAL A 199 14.06 27.45 -3.23
N ARG A 200 13.10 28.12 -3.85
CA ARG A 200 11.99 28.83 -3.20
C ARG A 200 10.74 28.57 -4.00
N TYR A 201 9.57 28.63 -3.36
CA TYR A 201 8.30 28.31 -4.01
C TYR A 201 8.05 29.14 -5.28
N ASP A 202 8.26 30.45 -5.19
CA ASP A 202 8.08 31.37 -6.33
C ASP A 202 9.01 31.05 -7.51
N THR A 203 10.22 30.58 -7.19
CA THR A 203 11.29 30.31 -8.14
C THR A 203 11.06 28.95 -8.79
N LEU A 204 10.61 27.95 -8.01
CA LEU A 204 10.16 26.64 -8.49
C LEU A 204 8.93 26.77 -9.40
N PHE A 205 7.93 27.55 -8.99
CA PHE A 205 6.71 27.74 -9.79
C PHE A 205 7.01 28.40 -11.15
N LYS A 206 7.86 29.44 -11.16
CA LYS A 206 8.35 30.05 -12.41
C LYS A 206 9.14 29.06 -13.27
N TYR A 207 9.98 28.24 -12.65
CA TYR A 207 10.76 27.22 -13.32
C TYR A 207 9.85 26.20 -14.02
N ILE A 208 8.86 25.65 -13.32
CA ILE A 208 7.91 24.68 -13.89
C ILE A 208 7.14 25.31 -15.06
N LYS A 209 6.59 26.52 -14.90
CA LYS A 209 5.91 27.21 -16.01
C LYS A 209 6.79 27.45 -17.24
N ALA A 210 8.08 27.69 -17.04
CA ALA A 210 9.01 27.96 -18.14
C ALA A 210 9.44 26.68 -18.88
N HIS A 211 9.58 25.56 -18.15
CA HIS A 211 10.17 24.35 -18.69
C HIS A 211 9.16 23.21 -18.96
N ILE A 212 8.00 23.23 -18.30
CA ILE A 212 6.93 22.23 -18.42
C ILE A 212 5.58 22.96 -18.40
N PRO A 213 5.28 23.78 -19.42
CA PRO A 213 4.05 24.58 -19.47
C PRO A 213 2.77 23.73 -19.47
N GLU A 214 2.86 22.46 -19.85
CA GLU A 214 1.77 21.50 -19.78
C GLU A 214 1.35 21.20 -18.32
N LEU A 215 2.28 21.30 -17.37
CA LEU A 215 2.03 21.21 -15.94
C LEU A 215 1.58 22.57 -15.39
N ARG A 216 0.26 22.76 -15.34
CA ARG A 216 -0.34 24.07 -15.02
C ARG A 216 -0.16 24.48 -13.55
N ASP A 217 -0.21 23.50 -12.65
CA ASP A 217 -0.17 23.66 -11.21
C ASP A 217 0.69 22.56 -10.58
N LEU A 218 1.28 22.84 -9.41
CA LEU A 218 1.93 21.83 -8.57
C LEU A 218 0.91 20.95 -7.84
N GLY A 219 -0.35 21.37 -7.72
CA GLY A 219 -1.44 20.59 -7.13
C GLY A 219 -1.66 20.88 -5.63
N GLU A 220 -2.87 20.55 -5.15
CA GLU A 220 -3.37 20.90 -3.81
C GLU A 220 -2.51 20.35 -2.67
N HIS A 221 -1.96 19.15 -2.83
CA HIS A 221 -1.19 18.46 -1.79
C HIS A 221 0.32 18.66 -1.90
N PHE A 222 0.78 19.51 -2.82
CA PHE A 222 2.18 19.91 -2.86
C PHE A 222 2.54 20.72 -1.61
N PRO A 223 3.77 20.62 -1.05
CA PRO A 223 4.18 21.40 0.10
C PRO A 223 3.89 22.91 -0.05
N SER A 224 3.33 23.51 1.00
CA SER A 224 3.12 24.96 1.04
C SER A 224 4.45 25.72 0.90
N PRO A 225 4.43 27.02 0.56
CA PRO A 225 5.64 27.83 0.48
C PRO A 225 6.50 27.77 1.76
N GLU A 226 5.86 27.87 2.93
CA GLU A 226 6.52 27.80 4.23
C GLU A 226 7.14 26.42 4.45
N ARG A 227 6.38 25.36 4.13
CA ARG A 227 6.85 23.99 4.30
C ARG A 227 8.01 23.66 3.36
N LEU A 228 7.99 24.17 2.14
CA LEU A 228 9.08 24.01 1.18
C LEU A 228 10.35 24.74 1.64
N GLU A 229 10.20 25.91 2.26
CA GLU A 229 11.31 26.67 2.83
C GLU A 229 11.91 25.95 4.06
N GLU A 230 11.07 25.39 4.93
CA GLU A 230 11.51 24.58 6.08
C GLU A 230 12.34 23.35 5.68
N MET A 231 12.09 22.76 4.51
CA MET A 231 12.86 21.62 4.01
C MET A 231 14.33 21.98 3.69
N ALA A 232 14.64 23.27 3.49
CA ALA A 232 16.01 23.77 3.29
C ALA A 232 16.81 23.01 2.21
N PHE A 233 16.24 22.91 1.00
CA PHE A 233 16.91 22.26 -0.14
C PHE A 233 18.20 22.96 -0.56
N ASP A 234 19.27 22.18 -0.77
CA ASP A 234 20.50 22.69 -1.40
C ASP A 234 20.28 22.97 -2.90
N TYR A 235 19.52 22.09 -3.56
CA TYR A 235 19.08 22.21 -4.94
C TYR A 235 17.95 21.23 -5.26
N LEU A 236 17.28 21.42 -6.40
CA LEU A 236 16.39 20.43 -7.02
C LEU A 236 16.90 20.03 -8.40
N ASP A 237 16.98 18.73 -8.64
CA ASP A 237 17.11 18.10 -9.94
C ASP A 237 15.74 17.60 -10.42
N PHE A 238 15.63 17.41 -11.73
CA PHE A 238 14.38 17.09 -12.41
C PHE A 238 14.61 15.96 -13.40
N THR A 239 13.80 14.92 -13.31
CA THR A 239 13.85 13.76 -14.22
C THR A 239 12.48 13.52 -14.81
N LEU A 240 12.39 13.44 -16.14
CA LEU A 240 11.17 13.01 -16.83
C LEU A 240 11.13 11.48 -16.90
N LEU A 241 10.03 10.92 -16.43
CA LEU A 241 9.81 9.47 -16.29
C LEU A 241 8.69 9.01 -17.23
N GLY A 242 8.66 7.70 -17.53
CA GLY A 242 7.58 7.10 -18.31
C GLY A 242 7.40 7.68 -19.72
N GLY A 243 8.49 8.11 -20.37
CA GLY A 243 8.41 8.78 -21.66
C GLY A 243 7.80 10.18 -21.58
N GLY A 244 8.06 10.91 -20.48
CA GLY A 244 7.59 12.28 -20.29
C GLY A 244 6.19 12.40 -19.69
N ARG A 245 5.67 11.35 -19.05
CA ARG A 245 4.34 11.32 -18.41
C ARG A 245 4.34 11.82 -16.98
N MET A 246 5.51 11.79 -16.34
CA MET A 246 5.64 12.19 -14.95
C MET A 246 6.97 12.89 -14.74
N LEU A 247 6.94 13.92 -13.91
CA LEU A 247 8.10 14.66 -13.46
C LEU A 247 8.48 14.19 -12.07
N LEU A 248 9.70 13.70 -11.91
CA LEU A 248 10.31 13.52 -10.60
C LEU A 248 11.17 14.74 -10.27
N MET A 249 10.76 15.48 -9.25
CA MET A 249 11.59 16.50 -8.63
C MET A 249 12.28 15.89 -7.42
N HIS A 250 13.60 15.99 -7.32
CA HIS A 250 14.32 15.43 -6.20
C HIS A 250 15.53 16.27 -5.81
N GLY A 251 15.88 16.26 -4.53
CA GLY A 251 17.02 17.04 -4.05
C GLY A 251 17.39 16.77 -2.60
N PRO A 252 18.68 16.95 -2.24
CA PRO A 252 19.11 16.93 -0.85
C PRO A 252 18.56 18.13 -0.09
N ALA A 253 18.21 17.85 1.17
CA ALA A 253 17.69 18.73 2.20
C ALA A 253 18.49 18.55 3.50
N ASP A 254 18.18 19.30 4.55
CA ASP A 254 18.97 19.34 5.80
C ASP A 254 19.25 17.95 6.42
N ARG A 255 18.31 17.01 6.30
CA ARG A 255 18.33 15.69 6.97
C ARG A 255 18.17 14.51 6.02
N GLY A 256 18.16 14.74 4.71
CA GLY A 256 17.94 13.66 3.76
C GLY A 256 17.70 14.09 2.33
N VAL A 257 16.99 13.25 1.59
CA VAL A 257 16.57 13.52 0.21
C VAL A 257 15.05 13.46 0.13
N HIS A 258 14.45 14.49 -0.47
CA HIS A 258 13.03 14.46 -0.84
C HIS A 258 12.88 14.16 -2.31
N LEU A 259 11.79 13.46 -2.62
CA LEU A 259 11.34 13.14 -3.96
C LEU A 259 9.87 13.52 -4.07
N PHE A 260 9.49 14.17 -5.16
CA PHE A 260 8.12 14.55 -5.47
C PHE A 260 7.79 14.10 -6.88
N TRP A 261 6.69 13.36 -7.04
CA TRP A 261 6.17 12.93 -8.32
C TRP A 261 5.01 13.82 -8.72
N LEU A 262 5.07 14.34 -9.95
CA LEU A 262 4.05 15.19 -10.52
C LEU A 262 3.60 14.64 -11.86
N ASP A 263 2.30 14.41 -12.02
CA ASP A 263 1.67 14.07 -13.29
C ASP A 263 0.92 15.29 -13.85
N ALA A 264 0.12 15.11 -14.90
CA ALA A 264 -0.64 16.19 -15.53
C ALA A 264 -1.64 16.91 -14.60
N SER A 265 -2.04 16.28 -13.50
CA SER A 265 -2.91 16.85 -12.47
C SER A 265 -2.17 17.63 -11.38
N GLY A 266 -0.84 17.56 -11.36
CA GLY A 266 0.00 18.12 -10.30
C GLY A 266 0.60 17.03 -9.42
N PHE A 267 0.69 17.29 -8.12
CA PHE A 267 1.30 16.42 -7.13
C PHE A 267 0.57 15.08 -7.01
N ALA A 268 1.31 13.99 -7.22
CA ALA A 268 0.82 12.63 -7.12
C ALA A 268 1.32 11.92 -5.84
N ALA A 269 2.61 12.09 -5.51
CA ALA A 269 3.23 11.42 -4.37
C ALA A 269 4.51 12.13 -3.90
N SER A 270 4.96 11.80 -2.70
CA SER A 270 6.28 12.20 -2.20
C SER A 270 6.96 11.08 -1.43
N ALA A 271 8.29 11.11 -1.36
CA ALA A 271 9.06 10.25 -0.48
C ALA A 271 10.16 11.06 0.19
N TYR A 272 10.50 10.64 1.41
CA TYR A 272 11.64 11.18 2.14
C TYR A 272 12.51 10.04 2.64
N TYR A 273 13.80 10.13 2.36
CA TYR A 273 14.80 9.20 2.86
C TYR A 273 15.82 9.95 3.72
N PRO A 274 15.94 9.63 5.02
CA PRO A 274 17.00 10.18 5.84
C PRO A 274 18.36 9.84 5.24
N ALA A 275 19.25 10.82 5.18
CA ALA A 275 20.59 10.63 4.64
C ALA A 275 21.60 11.53 5.34
N ASP A 276 22.82 11.03 5.49
CA ASP A 276 23.98 11.82 5.86
C ASP A 276 24.30 12.80 4.72
N ALA A 277 24.90 13.96 5.04
CA ALA A 277 25.26 14.96 4.04
C ALA A 277 26.34 14.46 3.05
N PHE A 278 27.16 13.48 3.46
CA PHE A 278 28.22 12.92 2.61
C PHE A 278 28.36 11.40 2.79
N PRO A 279 28.47 10.62 1.69
CA PRO A 279 28.31 11.03 0.29
C PRO A 279 26.87 11.48 -0.01
N GLY A 280 26.73 12.48 -0.89
CA GLY A 280 25.43 13.03 -1.24
C GLY A 280 24.52 12.00 -1.94
N PRO A 281 23.19 12.15 -1.82
CA PRO A 281 22.22 11.21 -2.36
C PRO A 281 22.26 11.17 -3.89
N VAL A 282 22.04 9.99 -4.47
CA VAL A 282 21.98 9.78 -5.91
C VAL A 282 20.68 9.08 -6.28
N VAL A 283 19.90 9.70 -7.17
CA VAL A 283 18.69 9.11 -7.74
C VAL A 283 19.00 8.61 -9.14
N ARG A 284 18.65 7.35 -9.43
CA ARG A 284 18.84 6.71 -10.73
C ARG A 284 17.54 6.08 -11.19
N HIS A 285 17.30 6.11 -12.49
CA HIS A 285 16.14 5.51 -13.12
C HIS A 285 16.60 4.55 -14.24
N GLU A 286 16.04 3.34 -14.25
CA GLU A 286 16.32 2.31 -15.25
C GLU A 286 15.07 1.45 -15.49
N GLY A 287 14.56 1.46 -16.72
CA GLY A 287 13.33 0.75 -17.06
C GLY A 287 12.16 1.23 -16.20
N ASP A 288 11.51 0.32 -15.48
CA ASP A 288 10.42 0.68 -14.57
C ASP A 288 10.88 1.06 -13.15
N LYS A 289 12.19 0.98 -12.88
CA LYS A 289 12.74 1.08 -11.52
C LYS A 289 13.39 2.43 -11.27
N LEU A 290 13.09 2.98 -10.10
CA LEU A 290 13.77 4.11 -9.50
C LEU A 290 14.59 3.62 -8.30
N ARG A 291 15.88 3.98 -8.27
CA ARG A 291 16.81 3.66 -7.19
C ARG A 291 17.30 4.93 -6.53
N VAL A 292 17.12 5.02 -5.22
CA VAL A 292 17.61 6.10 -4.38
C VAL A 292 18.76 5.56 -3.55
N HIS A 293 19.98 6.00 -3.86
CA HIS A 293 21.20 5.67 -3.13
C HIS A 293 21.44 6.76 -2.08
N VAL A 294 21.47 6.37 -0.81
CA VAL A 294 21.74 7.27 0.32
C VAL A 294 22.82 6.67 1.23
N CYS A 295 23.49 7.50 2.00
CA CYS A 295 24.28 7.07 3.14
C CYS A 295 23.48 7.35 4.41
N MET A 296 23.37 6.39 5.31
CA MET A 296 22.65 6.55 6.57
C MET A 296 23.51 5.99 7.70
N LEU A 297 23.90 6.84 8.64
CA LEU A 297 24.81 6.49 9.74
C LEU A 297 26.13 5.89 9.23
N GLY A 298 26.68 6.47 8.15
CA GLY A 298 27.92 6.05 7.52
C GLY A 298 27.80 4.78 6.66
N ALA A 299 26.62 4.19 6.54
CA ALA A 299 26.40 2.97 5.76
C ALA A 299 25.62 3.25 4.47
N PRO A 300 26.05 2.72 3.31
CA PRO A 300 25.30 2.86 2.07
C PRO A 300 23.99 2.06 2.12
N ARG A 301 22.90 2.69 1.67
CA ARG A 301 21.57 2.10 1.52
C ARG A 301 21.05 2.37 0.12
N VAL A 302 20.25 1.44 -0.39
CA VAL A 302 19.56 1.57 -1.68
C VAL A 302 18.09 1.29 -1.45
N HIS A 303 17.25 2.25 -1.85
CA HIS A 303 15.80 2.09 -1.87
C HIS A 303 15.36 1.95 -3.33
N GLU A 304 14.69 0.86 -3.66
CA GLU A 304 14.14 0.59 -4.99
C GLU A 304 12.63 0.72 -4.96
N MET A 305 12.05 1.40 -5.95
CA MET A 305 10.60 1.55 -6.13
C MET A 305 10.28 1.67 -7.62
N LEU A 306 8.98 1.69 -7.95
CA LEU A 306 8.52 1.92 -9.31
C LEU A 306 8.57 3.41 -9.63
N TRP A 307 8.82 3.77 -10.89
CA TRP A 307 9.02 5.18 -11.27
C TRP A 307 7.76 6.03 -11.08
N TRP A 308 6.56 5.43 -11.07
CA TRP A 308 5.31 6.15 -10.82
C TRP A 308 5.01 6.40 -9.35
N GLY A 309 6.02 6.24 -8.50
CA GLY A 309 6.00 6.66 -7.11
C GLY A 309 5.88 5.52 -6.11
N PRO A 310 6.13 5.81 -4.83
CA PRO A 310 5.89 4.87 -3.76
C PRO A 310 4.39 4.70 -3.53
N ALA A 311 4.03 3.61 -2.86
CA ALA A 311 2.77 3.56 -2.15
C ALA A 311 2.87 4.41 -0.89
N THR A 312 2.65 5.71 -1.02
CA THR A 312 2.53 6.60 0.13
C THR A 312 1.07 6.92 0.40
N THR A 313 0.72 6.78 1.67
CA THR A 313 -0.42 7.38 2.36
C THR A 313 -0.25 8.87 2.54
#